data_AF-A0A822YZT7-F1
#
_entry.id   AF-A0A822YZT7-F1
#
_cell.length_a   1.000
_cell.length_b   1.000
_cell.length_c   1.000
_cell.angle_alpha   90.00
_cell.angle_beta   90.00
_cell.angle_gamma   90.00
#
_symmetry.space_group_name_H-M   'P 1'
#
loop_
_entity.id
_entity.type
_entity.pdbx_description
1 polymer ?
#
loop_
_entity_poly.entity_id
_entity_poly.type
_entity_poly.pdbx_seq_one_letter_code
_entity_poly.pdbx_strand_id
1 'polypeptide(L)'
;MVNIYLCLSPNWCCLCKSNGGCCQQKSLSCLNPQSLVSRGGQSVTLVGTTLVMFGGEDAKRSLLNDLHILDLETMTWDEMDTVGVPPSPRSGHAAAVHAERYLLIFGGGSHATCFNDLHVLDLKSMEWSRPAPQGEIRTPRAGHAGVTVGENWFIVGGGDNKTGVSETIVLNMSTLVWSVVTTVQGRVPLASEGLSLVVSSYNGEDVLVSFGGYNGRYSNEIHVLKPSHKSTLQSKMMDNPVPDSVAGLHNAENVARDMESEFEVGQEGKIREIVMDNVDSESMNTKSEESNKRLIASLRAEKEELEASLEKEQLQSLQLKQELAEAETQNTELTKELQSVRGQLATEQSRCFKLEVDVAELQQKLQTMETLQKELELLQRQKAASEQAALNAKQKQSTGGVWGWLAGTPSSQNSDDI
;
A
#
# COMPACT_ATOMS: atom_id res chain seq x y z
N MET A 1 1.87 -9.88 22.55
CA MET A 1 1.94 -11.13 21.76
C MET A 1 1.25 -10.84 20.43
N VAL A 2 2.02 -10.62 19.37
CA VAL A 2 1.46 -10.36 18.03
C VAL A 2 1.44 -11.69 17.30
N ASN A 3 0.24 -12.24 17.06
CA ASN A 3 0.08 -13.37 16.15
C ASN A 3 0.09 -12.81 14.73
N ILE A 4 1.18 -13.05 14.00
CA ILE A 4 1.28 -12.75 12.57
C ILE A 4 0.56 -13.87 11.82
N TYR A 5 -0.54 -13.55 11.14
CA TYR A 5 -1.23 -14.47 10.24
C TYR A 5 -0.74 -14.25 8.81
N LEU A 6 0.06 -15.17 8.28
CA LEU A 6 0.43 -15.21 6.87
C LEU A 6 -0.43 -16.28 6.16
N CYS A 7 -1.34 -15.84 5.29
CA CYS A 7 -1.94 -16.72 4.28
C CYS A 7 -0.89 -16.99 3.20
N LEU A 8 -0.34 -18.21 3.16
CA LEU A 8 0.75 -18.58 2.26
C LEU A 8 0.26 -19.20 0.93
N SER A 9 -1.02 -19.57 0.79
CA SER A 9 -1.59 -20.07 -0.48
C SER A 9 -3.13 -20.21 -0.40
N PRO A 10 -3.84 -20.41 -1.53
CA PRO A 10 -5.31 -20.43 -1.57
C PRO A 10 -5.99 -21.56 -0.77
N ASN A 11 -5.22 -22.51 -0.20
CA ASN A 11 -5.76 -23.68 0.49
C ASN A 11 -5.23 -23.89 1.92
N TRP A 12 -4.46 -22.96 2.49
CA TRP A 12 -3.80 -23.18 3.78
C TRP A 12 -3.71 -21.92 4.64
N CYS A 13 -4.06 -22.05 5.92
CA CYS A 13 -3.75 -21.07 6.97
C CYS A 13 -2.98 -21.77 8.09
N CYS A 14 -1.84 -21.21 8.51
CA CYS A 14 -1.03 -21.75 9.61
C CYS A 14 -1.30 -20.95 10.88
N LEU A 15 -1.74 -21.64 11.95
CA LEU A 15 -1.88 -21.08 13.30
C LEU A 15 -0.71 -21.57 14.18
N CYS A 16 0.15 -20.67 14.64
CA CYS A 16 1.14 -20.98 15.69
C CYS A 16 0.55 -20.63 17.07
N LYS A 17 0.31 -21.62 17.92
CA LYS A 17 0.00 -21.40 19.35
C LYS A 17 1.30 -21.27 20.15
N SER A 18 1.33 -20.32 21.08
CA SER A 18 2.48 -19.94 21.92
C SER A 18 2.97 -20.99 22.92
N ASN A 19 2.43 -22.20 22.96
CA ASN A 19 2.76 -23.22 23.97
C ASN A 19 3.20 -24.56 23.38
N GLY A 20 4.17 -24.55 22.45
CA GLY A 20 4.92 -25.76 22.06
C GLY A 20 4.08 -26.94 21.53
N GLY A 21 2.86 -26.68 21.06
CA GLY A 21 1.93 -27.70 20.56
C GLY A 21 1.94 -27.75 19.03
N CYS A 22 2.01 -28.97 18.50
CA CYS A 22 2.04 -29.34 17.08
C CYS A 22 1.11 -28.49 16.18
N CYS A 23 1.65 -27.99 15.07
CA CYS A 23 0.88 -27.35 13.99
C CYS A 23 -0.17 -28.33 13.46
N GLN A 24 -1.44 -28.13 13.80
CA GLN A 24 -2.51 -28.91 13.18
C GLN A 24 -2.87 -28.31 11.82
N GLN A 25 -2.50 -29.01 10.75
CA GLN A 25 -3.06 -28.80 9.42
C GLN A 25 -4.57 -29.13 9.47
N LYS A 26 -5.43 -28.16 9.15
CA LYS A 26 -6.85 -28.40 8.86
C LYS A 26 -7.11 -28.03 7.40
N SER A 27 -7.77 -28.92 6.66
CA SER A 27 -8.21 -28.65 5.28
C SER A 27 -9.38 -27.67 5.28
N LEU A 28 -9.34 -26.67 4.38
CA LEU A 28 -10.38 -25.64 4.20
C LEU A 28 -11.72 -26.16 3.61
N SER A 29 -11.96 -27.47 3.60
CA SER A 29 -13.14 -28.11 2.99
C SER A 29 -14.48 -27.86 3.75
N CYS A 30 -14.52 -26.89 4.67
CA CYS A 30 -15.68 -26.63 5.53
C CYS A 30 -16.15 -25.16 5.50
N LEU A 31 -15.72 -24.35 4.53
CA LEU A 31 -16.14 -22.96 4.38
C LEU A 31 -17.14 -22.82 3.21
N ASN A 32 -18.26 -22.14 3.48
CA ASN A 32 -19.34 -21.82 2.54
C ASN A 32 -18.80 -21.18 1.24
N PRO A 33 -19.37 -21.43 0.04
CA PRO A 33 -18.69 -21.19 -1.24
C PRO A 33 -18.69 -19.74 -1.76
N GLN A 34 -18.94 -18.73 -0.94
CA GLN A 34 -18.60 -17.34 -1.30
C GLN A 34 -17.08 -17.17 -1.10
N SER A 35 -16.32 -17.69 -2.07
CA SER A 35 -14.87 -17.76 -2.00
C SER A 35 -14.28 -16.35 -1.94
N LEU A 36 -13.75 -15.98 -0.78
CA LEU A 36 -12.82 -14.87 -0.63
C LEU A 36 -11.78 -14.90 -1.74
N VAL A 37 -11.61 -13.77 -2.41
CA VAL A 37 -10.63 -13.63 -3.47
C VAL A 37 -9.24 -13.48 -2.86
N SER A 38 -8.27 -14.22 -3.43
CA SER A 38 -6.85 -14.03 -3.13
C SER A 38 -6.46 -12.58 -3.40
N ARG A 39 -5.91 -11.92 -2.38
CA ARG A 39 -5.62 -10.48 -2.40
C ARG A 39 -4.33 -10.14 -1.65
N GLY A 40 -3.73 -9.01 -2.01
CA GLY A 40 -2.58 -8.42 -1.33
C GLY A 40 -2.85 -6.98 -0.91
N GLY A 41 -2.14 -6.51 0.14
CA GLY A 41 -2.27 -5.14 0.62
C GLY A 41 -3.60 -4.82 1.31
N GLN A 42 -4.38 -5.84 1.69
CA GLN A 42 -5.54 -5.73 2.56
C GLN A 42 -5.12 -5.43 4.01
N SER A 43 -6.01 -4.80 4.78
CA SER A 43 -5.86 -4.74 6.24
C SER A 43 -6.69 -5.82 6.92
N VAL A 44 -6.23 -6.29 8.08
CA VAL A 44 -6.96 -7.22 8.95
C VAL A 44 -6.81 -6.74 10.38
N THR A 45 -7.93 -6.59 11.09
CA THR A 45 -7.97 -6.12 12.48
C THR A 45 -8.78 -7.08 13.34
N LEU A 46 -8.38 -7.27 14.60
CA LEU A 46 -9.12 -8.07 15.58
C LEU A 46 -10.11 -7.17 16.32
N VAL A 47 -11.38 -7.57 16.36
CA VAL A 47 -12.46 -6.92 17.10
C VAL A 47 -13.15 -7.97 17.95
N GLY A 48 -12.93 -7.95 19.27
CA GLY A 48 -13.44 -9.01 20.15
C GLY A 48 -12.97 -10.39 19.70
N THR A 49 -13.91 -11.24 19.26
CA THR A 49 -13.66 -12.61 18.76
C THR A 49 -13.72 -12.72 17.24
N THR A 50 -13.73 -11.61 16.49
CA THR A 50 -13.80 -11.63 15.02
C THR A 50 -12.62 -10.92 14.38
N LEU A 51 -12.24 -11.34 13.17
CA LEU A 51 -11.29 -10.60 12.32
C LEU A 51 -12.05 -9.85 11.26
N VAL A 52 -11.82 -8.55 11.16
CA VAL A 52 -12.38 -7.67 10.14
C VAL A 52 -11.33 -7.38 9.08
N MET A 53 -11.60 -7.76 7.84
CA MET A 53 -10.75 -7.56 6.67
C MET A 53 -11.36 -6.52 5.74
N PHE A 54 -10.53 -5.59 5.24
CA PHE A 54 -10.97 -4.56 4.30
C PHE A 54 -10.03 -4.41 3.11
N GLY A 55 -10.60 -4.29 1.92
CA GLY A 55 -9.94 -3.87 0.69
C GLY A 55 -8.82 -4.80 0.21
N GLY A 56 -7.78 -4.20 -0.39
CA GLY A 56 -6.65 -4.89 -1.02
C GLY A 56 -6.73 -4.88 -2.55
N GLU A 57 -5.86 -5.66 -3.19
CA GLU A 57 -5.81 -5.85 -4.64
C GLU A 57 -5.84 -7.34 -4.97
N ASP A 58 -6.74 -7.74 -5.87
CA ASP A 58 -6.86 -9.14 -6.29
C ASP A 58 -5.80 -9.55 -7.34
N ALA A 59 -5.75 -10.85 -7.67
CA ALA A 59 -4.83 -11.38 -8.68
C ALA A 59 -5.02 -10.78 -10.11
N LYS A 60 -6.17 -10.14 -10.38
CA LYS A 60 -6.47 -9.45 -11.64
C LYS A 60 -6.10 -7.96 -11.59
N ARG A 61 -5.45 -7.52 -10.50
CA ARG A 61 -5.09 -6.13 -10.22
C ARG A 61 -6.30 -5.21 -10.00
N SER A 62 -7.44 -5.79 -9.62
CA SER A 62 -8.63 -5.07 -9.23
C SER A 62 -8.48 -4.65 -7.78
N LEU A 63 -8.51 -3.35 -7.54
CA LEU A 63 -8.57 -2.80 -6.18
C LEU A 63 -9.95 -3.07 -5.60
N LEU A 64 -9.99 -3.35 -4.30
CA LEU A 64 -11.19 -3.74 -3.57
C LEU A 64 -11.50 -2.72 -2.46
N ASN A 65 -12.78 -2.61 -2.12
CA ASN A 65 -13.30 -1.89 -0.94
C ASN A 65 -14.40 -2.69 -0.23
N ASP A 66 -14.38 -4.01 -0.39
CA ASP A 66 -15.26 -4.95 0.30
C ASP A 66 -14.83 -5.12 1.76
N LEU A 67 -15.79 -5.53 2.59
CA LEU A 67 -15.61 -5.77 4.02
C LEU A 67 -16.00 -7.21 4.32
N HIS A 68 -15.08 -7.97 4.91
CA HIS A 68 -15.29 -9.36 5.29
C HIS A 68 -15.03 -9.55 6.77
N ILE A 69 -15.84 -10.36 7.43
CA ILE A 69 -15.68 -10.70 8.85
C ILE A 69 -15.49 -12.19 8.97
N LEU A 70 -14.41 -12.61 9.64
CA LEU A 70 -14.20 -13.98 10.09
C LEU A 70 -14.60 -14.09 11.55
N ASP A 71 -15.61 -14.89 11.83
CA ASP A 71 -15.90 -15.35 13.18
C ASP A 71 -14.86 -16.43 13.57
N LEU A 72 -14.09 -16.18 14.65
CA LEU A 72 -13.04 -17.11 15.11
C LEU A 72 -13.57 -18.29 15.91
N GLU A 73 -14.83 -18.26 16.35
CA GLU A 73 -15.48 -19.38 17.03
C GLU A 73 -16.00 -20.40 16.02
N THR A 74 -16.74 -19.92 15.01
CA THR A 74 -17.29 -20.78 13.95
C THR A 74 -16.29 -21.05 12.82
N MET A 75 -15.25 -20.23 12.72
CA MET A 75 -14.31 -20.20 11.60
C MET A 75 -15.03 -19.99 10.27
N THR A 76 -16.05 -19.13 10.22
CA THR A 76 -16.81 -18.78 9.00
C THR A 76 -16.60 -17.34 8.58
N TRP A 77 -16.53 -17.13 7.27
CA TRP A 77 -16.43 -15.81 6.65
C TRP A 77 -17.78 -15.33 6.17
N ASP A 78 -18.07 -14.06 6.45
CA ASP A 78 -19.25 -13.35 5.98
C ASP A 78 -18.84 -12.04 5.28
N GLU A 79 -19.39 -11.81 4.09
CA GLU A 79 -19.28 -10.52 3.40
C GLU A 79 -20.34 -9.58 3.97
N MET A 80 -19.92 -8.35 4.28
CA MET A 80 -20.76 -7.40 4.99
C MET A 80 -21.16 -6.24 4.08
N ASP A 81 -22.47 -6.02 3.93
CA ASP A 81 -22.99 -4.81 3.33
C ASP A 81 -22.77 -3.62 4.26
N THR A 82 -22.34 -2.49 3.69
CA THR A 82 -22.14 -1.23 4.42
C THR A 82 -22.83 -0.08 3.72
N VAL A 83 -23.19 0.93 4.50
CA VAL A 83 -23.86 2.16 4.01
C VAL A 83 -23.00 3.39 4.31
N GLY A 84 -23.43 4.57 3.86
CA GLY A 84 -22.75 5.84 4.12
C GLY A 84 -21.69 6.18 3.06
N VAL A 85 -20.53 6.69 3.52
CA VAL A 85 -19.44 7.16 2.64
C VAL A 85 -18.23 6.22 2.74
N PRO A 86 -18.24 5.07 2.04
CA PRO A 86 -17.15 4.10 2.12
C PRO A 86 -15.86 4.64 1.49
N PRO A 87 -14.69 4.08 1.87
CA PRO A 87 -13.45 4.34 1.16
C PRO A 87 -13.56 3.86 -0.29
N SER A 88 -12.91 4.59 -1.19
CA SER A 88 -12.67 4.11 -2.56
C SER A 88 -11.85 2.81 -2.54
N PRO A 89 -11.98 1.94 -3.57
CA PRO A 89 -11.13 0.76 -3.73
C PRO A 89 -9.64 1.10 -3.58
N ARG A 90 -8.94 0.36 -2.71
CA ARG A 90 -7.57 0.71 -2.28
C ARG A 90 -6.78 -0.47 -1.73
N SER A 91 -5.47 -0.42 -1.89
CA SER A 91 -4.51 -1.34 -1.28
C SER A 91 -3.44 -0.58 -0.49
N GLY A 92 -2.74 -1.27 0.42
CA GLY A 92 -1.65 -0.68 1.21
C GLY A 92 -2.09 0.42 2.19
N HIS A 93 -3.35 0.39 2.63
CA HIS A 93 -3.86 1.26 3.68
C HIS A 93 -3.55 0.66 5.06
N ALA A 94 -3.57 1.49 6.10
CA ALA A 94 -3.55 1.00 7.47
C ALA A 94 -4.96 1.02 8.08
N ALA A 95 -5.19 0.10 9.01
CA ALA A 95 -6.42 0.04 9.79
C ALA A 95 -6.14 0.01 11.28
N ALA A 96 -7.06 0.59 12.06
CA ALA A 96 -7.05 0.51 13.52
C ALA A 96 -8.47 0.37 14.04
N VAL A 97 -8.61 -0.23 15.22
CA VAL A 97 -9.89 -0.36 15.92
C VAL A 97 -9.84 0.48 17.18
N HIS A 98 -10.86 1.29 17.39
CA HIS A 98 -11.04 2.09 18.59
C HIS A 98 -12.31 1.66 19.33
N ALA A 99 -12.17 1.49 20.66
CA ALA A 99 -13.25 1.12 21.58
C ALA A 99 -14.08 -0.12 21.14
N GLU A 100 -13.44 -1.07 20.46
CA GLU A 100 -14.07 -2.30 19.90
C GLU A 100 -15.30 -2.04 19.02
N ARG A 101 -15.45 -0.82 18.50
CA ARG A 101 -16.64 -0.41 17.74
C ARG A 101 -16.31 0.33 16.46
N TYR A 102 -15.27 1.15 16.47
CA TYR A 102 -14.94 2.00 15.35
C TYR A 102 -13.74 1.41 14.60
N LEU A 103 -13.95 1.02 13.35
CA LEU A 103 -12.86 0.66 12.44
C LEU A 103 -12.43 1.89 11.66
N LEU A 104 -11.17 2.28 11.80
CA LEU A 104 -10.56 3.41 11.12
C LEU A 104 -9.71 2.90 9.97
N ILE A 105 -9.88 3.48 8.78
CA ILE A 105 -9.06 3.22 7.58
C ILE A 105 -8.39 4.52 7.17
N PHE A 106 -7.06 4.50 7.04
CA PHE A 106 -6.28 5.67 6.63
C PHE A 106 -5.38 5.36 5.44
N GLY A 107 -5.36 6.31 4.50
CA GLY A 107 -4.47 6.29 3.34
C GLY A 107 -4.71 5.09 2.42
N GLY A 108 -3.61 4.49 1.96
CA GLY A 108 -3.61 3.52 0.88
C GLY A 108 -3.54 4.20 -0.48
N GLY A 109 -3.61 3.40 -1.54
CA GLY A 109 -3.46 3.91 -2.89
C GLY A 109 -4.35 3.22 -3.90
N SER A 110 -4.58 3.94 -4.99
CA SER A 110 -4.91 3.38 -6.29
C SER A 110 -3.64 3.17 -7.11
N HIS A 111 -3.79 2.64 -8.33
CA HIS A 111 -2.68 2.53 -9.28
C HIS A 111 -2.04 3.89 -9.65
N ALA A 112 -2.76 5.00 -9.45
CA ALA A 112 -2.33 6.33 -9.88
C ALA A 112 -2.00 7.28 -8.72
N THR A 113 -2.66 7.12 -7.57
CA THR A 113 -2.65 8.10 -6.49
C THR A 113 -2.66 7.45 -5.12
N CYS A 114 -1.88 8.02 -4.20
CA CYS A 114 -2.02 7.73 -2.77
C CYS A 114 -3.07 8.64 -2.14
N PHE A 115 -3.73 8.14 -1.11
CA PHE A 115 -4.76 8.85 -0.35
C PHE A 115 -4.20 9.33 0.98
N ASN A 116 -4.80 10.39 1.52
CA ASN A 116 -4.59 10.90 2.88
C ASN A 116 -5.92 11.10 3.62
N ASP A 117 -6.98 10.43 3.18
CA ASP A 117 -8.29 10.47 3.80
C ASP A 117 -8.37 9.50 4.99
N LEU A 118 -9.28 9.83 5.91
CA LEU A 118 -9.65 8.98 7.04
C LEU A 118 -11.11 8.59 6.87
N HIS A 119 -11.38 7.30 6.92
CA HIS A 119 -12.74 6.75 6.97
C HIS A 119 -12.94 6.03 8.29
N VAL A 120 -14.15 6.13 8.83
CA VAL A 120 -14.52 5.47 10.09
C VAL A 120 -15.82 4.71 9.86
N LEU A 121 -15.77 3.40 10.08
CA LEU A 121 -16.93 2.51 10.10
C LEU A 121 -17.36 2.30 11.54
N ASP A 122 -18.63 2.59 11.85
CA ASP A 122 -19.25 2.10 13.07
C ASP A 122 -19.68 0.65 12.87
N LEU A 123 -18.95 -0.29 13.47
CA LEU A 123 -19.19 -1.74 13.34
C LEU A 123 -20.55 -2.17 13.92
N LYS A 124 -21.21 -1.31 14.70
CA LYS A 124 -22.55 -1.59 15.22
C LYS A 124 -23.65 -1.26 14.20
N SER A 125 -23.52 -0.14 13.49
CA SER A 125 -24.51 0.29 12.49
C SER A 125 -24.13 -0.10 11.06
N MET A 126 -22.89 -0.54 10.84
CA MET A 126 -22.30 -0.81 9.53
C MET A 126 -22.34 0.40 8.60
N GLU A 127 -22.19 1.60 9.17
CA GLU A 127 -22.22 2.87 8.46
C GLU A 127 -20.84 3.54 8.42
N TRP A 128 -20.38 3.85 7.21
CA TRP A 128 -19.17 4.60 6.96
C TRP A 128 -19.38 6.10 7.06
N SER A 129 -18.43 6.76 7.69
CA SER A 129 -18.29 8.21 7.70
C SER A 129 -16.90 8.62 7.24
N ARG A 130 -16.79 9.86 6.75
CA ARG A 130 -15.52 10.49 6.37
C ARG A 130 -15.33 11.77 7.18
N PRO A 131 -14.74 11.68 8.39
CA PRO A 131 -14.49 12.85 9.22
C PRO A 131 -13.61 13.87 8.52
N ALA A 132 -13.87 15.15 8.77
CA ALA A 132 -13.01 16.22 8.29
C ALA A 132 -11.61 16.10 8.94
N PRO A 133 -10.52 16.34 8.18
CA PRO A 133 -9.18 16.36 8.74
C PRO A 133 -9.06 17.44 9.83
N GLN A 134 -8.46 17.07 10.96
CA GLN A 134 -8.16 17.99 12.06
C GLN A 134 -6.70 17.83 12.51
N GLY A 135 -6.07 18.92 12.91
CA GLY A 135 -4.65 18.94 13.29
C GLY A 135 -3.73 19.16 12.09
N GLU A 136 -2.54 18.57 12.14
CA GLU A 136 -1.49 18.79 11.14
C GLU A 136 -1.77 18.13 9.78
N ILE A 137 -1.22 18.70 8.72
CA ILE A 137 -1.42 18.24 7.34
C ILE A 137 -0.76 16.87 7.14
N ARG A 138 -1.52 15.94 6.55
CA ARG A 138 -1.07 14.57 6.31
C ARG A 138 -0.66 14.39 4.86
N THR A 139 0.58 13.99 4.65
CA THR A 139 1.06 13.58 3.33
C THR A 139 0.36 12.28 2.89
N PRO A 140 -0.19 12.21 1.65
CA PRO A 140 -0.74 10.98 1.09
C PRO A 140 0.27 9.84 1.09
N ARG A 141 -0.18 8.64 1.45
CA ARG A 141 0.71 7.49 1.61
C ARG A 141 0.01 6.14 1.44
N ALA A 142 0.69 5.21 0.79
CA ALA A 142 0.38 3.77 0.78
C ALA A 142 1.57 2.97 1.32
N GLY A 143 1.35 1.70 1.69
CA GLY A 143 2.41 0.80 2.15
C GLY A 143 2.96 1.10 3.55
N HIS A 144 2.31 2.00 4.30
CA HIS A 144 2.67 2.37 5.66
C HIS A 144 2.19 1.33 6.68
N ALA A 145 2.82 1.33 7.85
CA ALA A 145 2.43 0.48 8.97
C ALA A 145 1.82 1.31 10.09
N GLY A 146 0.82 0.76 10.77
CA GLY A 146 0.12 1.41 11.87
C GLY A 146 0.09 0.56 13.13
N VAL A 147 0.18 1.18 14.30
CA VAL A 147 0.03 0.49 15.59
C VAL A 147 -0.61 1.38 16.64
N THR A 148 -1.48 0.80 17.47
CA THR A 148 -2.23 1.51 18.50
C THR A 148 -1.56 1.39 19.86
N VAL A 149 -1.40 2.52 20.57
CA VAL A 149 -0.97 2.59 21.98
C VAL A 149 -1.95 3.49 22.72
N GLY A 150 -2.78 2.87 23.58
CA GLY A 150 -3.89 3.56 24.22
C GLY A 150 -4.84 4.17 23.17
N GLU A 151 -5.10 5.47 23.30
CA GLU A 151 -5.97 6.25 22.41
C GLU A 151 -5.29 6.69 21.10
N ASN A 152 -4.00 6.43 20.98
CA ASN A 152 -3.18 6.96 19.90
C ASN A 152 -2.85 5.88 18.87
N TRP A 153 -3.09 6.18 17.60
CA TRP A 153 -2.71 5.35 16.47
C TRP A 153 -1.51 5.95 15.75
N PHE A 154 -0.36 5.30 15.91
CA PHE A 154 0.91 5.70 15.30
C PHE A 154 1.02 5.10 13.90
N ILE A 155 1.43 5.90 12.93
CA ILE A 155 1.61 5.50 11.54
C ILE A 155 2.99 5.89 11.06
N VAL A 156 3.74 4.92 10.53
CA VAL A 156 5.14 5.05 10.15
C VAL A 156 5.34 4.61 8.70
N GLY A 157 6.19 5.36 7.99
CA GLY A 157 6.61 5.06 6.63
C GLY A 157 5.50 5.23 5.60
N GLY A 158 5.55 4.38 4.59
CA GLY A 158 4.75 4.51 3.38
C GLY A 158 5.30 5.57 2.44
N GLY A 159 4.62 5.76 1.32
CA GLY A 159 5.08 6.67 0.28
C GLY A 159 4.05 6.86 -0.82
N ASP A 160 4.44 7.64 -1.80
CA ASP A 160 3.89 7.57 -3.14
C ASP A 160 4.87 6.82 -4.07
N ASN A 161 4.52 6.73 -5.35
CA ASN A 161 5.32 6.03 -6.37
C ASN A 161 6.67 6.70 -6.66
N LYS A 162 6.99 7.84 -6.03
CA LYS A 162 8.21 8.63 -6.27
C LYS A 162 9.10 8.69 -5.03
N THR A 163 8.50 8.82 -3.85
CA THR A 163 9.19 9.12 -2.59
C THR A 163 8.49 8.49 -1.40
N GLY A 164 9.27 7.89 -0.50
CA GLY A 164 8.82 7.52 0.84
C GLY A 164 8.60 8.75 1.72
N VAL A 165 7.71 8.64 2.70
CA VAL A 165 7.43 9.70 3.67
C VAL A 165 8.28 9.54 4.92
N SER A 166 8.98 10.61 5.32
CA SER A 166 9.86 10.63 6.50
C SER A 166 9.13 10.91 7.83
N GLU A 167 7.87 11.32 7.76
CA GLU A 167 7.06 11.70 8.91
C GLU A 167 6.42 10.48 9.56
N THR A 168 6.64 10.35 10.87
CA THR A 168 5.81 9.51 11.74
C THR A 168 4.67 10.35 12.28
N ILE A 169 3.44 9.97 11.95
CA ILE A 169 2.23 10.68 12.35
C ILE A 169 1.48 9.88 13.41
N VAL A 170 0.69 10.57 14.22
CA VAL A 170 -0.20 9.96 15.21
C VAL A 170 -1.60 10.54 15.09
N LEU A 171 -2.61 9.69 15.16
CA LEU A 171 -4.01 10.07 15.33
C LEU A 171 -4.46 9.76 16.75
N ASN A 172 -4.96 10.75 17.47
CA ASN A 172 -5.78 10.46 18.65
C ASN A 172 -7.16 10.00 18.17
N MET A 173 -7.50 8.74 18.41
CA MET A 173 -8.73 8.12 17.87
C MET A 173 -10.00 8.63 18.56
N SER A 174 -9.91 9.12 19.79
CA SER A 174 -11.05 9.70 20.52
C SER A 174 -11.43 11.10 20.03
N THR A 175 -10.43 11.92 19.67
CA THR A 175 -10.65 13.31 19.21
C THR A 175 -10.57 13.46 17.70
N LEU A 176 -10.05 12.45 17.00
CA LEU A 176 -9.75 12.46 15.56
C LEU A 176 -8.77 13.57 15.13
N VAL A 177 -7.89 13.99 16.05
CA VAL A 177 -6.86 15.01 15.81
C VAL A 177 -5.51 14.36 15.47
N TRP A 178 -4.87 14.85 14.41
CA TRP A 178 -3.56 14.40 13.95
C TRP A 178 -2.41 15.26 14.50
N SER A 179 -1.26 14.63 14.72
CA SER A 179 -0.01 15.30 15.07
C SER A 179 1.19 14.57 14.44
N VAL A 180 2.27 15.29 14.13
CA VAL A 180 3.55 14.70 13.74
C VAL A 180 4.37 14.42 15.00
N VAL A 181 4.75 13.16 15.19
CA VAL A 181 5.56 12.72 16.34
C VAL A 181 7.02 13.06 16.12
N THR A 182 7.51 12.77 14.92
CA THR A 182 8.89 13.04 14.51
C THR A 182 9.01 12.99 12.99
N THR A 183 10.00 13.71 12.48
CA THR A 183 10.40 13.66 11.08
C THR A 183 11.83 13.16 11.04
N VAL A 184 12.02 11.98 10.44
CA VAL A 184 13.36 11.40 10.33
C VAL A 184 14.13 12.16 9.25
N GLN A 185 15.04 13.05 9.66
CA GLN A 185 15.94 13.75 8.74
C GLN A 185 17.17 12.89 8.42
N GLY A 186 17.56 12.82 7.14
CA GLY A 186 18.72 12.05 6.68
C GLY A 186 18.38 10.62 6.23
N ARG A 187 19.38 9.93 5.65
CA ARG A 187 19.29 8.67 4.89
C ARG A 187 18.86 7.42 5.69
N VAL A 188 17.87 7.53 6.58
CA VAL A 188 17.18 6.35 7.10
C VAL A 188 16.00 6.10 6.16
N PRO A 189 16.09 5.12 5.25
CA PRO A 189 14.99 4.83 4.35
C PRO A 189 13.88 4.17 5.17
N LEU A 190 12.98 4.96 5.76
CA LEU A 190 11.69 4.41 6.17
C LEU A 190 11.09 3.74 4.93
N ALA A 191 10.65 2.50 5.09
CA ALA A 191 10.18 1.72 3.95
C ALA A 191 8.99 2.41 3.28
N SER A 192 9.03 2.50 1.95
CA SER A 192 7.91 2.98 1.15
C SER A 192 6.79 1.93 1.12
N GLU A 193 7.14 0.65 1.25
CA GLU A 193 6.18 -0.47 1.26
C GLU A 193 6.66 -1.62 2.16
N GLY A 194 5.70 -2.41 2.67
CA GLY A 194 5.99 -3.65 3.39
C GLY A 194 6.65 -3.46 4.76
N LEU A 195 6.56 -2.25 5.33
CA LEU A 195 7.03 -2.00 6.70
C LEU A 195 6.20 -2.82 7.70
N SER A 196 6.85 -3.37 8.71
CA SER A 196 6.18 -3.90 9.90
C SER A 196 6.40 -2.97 11.08
N LEU A 197 5.35 -2.71 11.86
CA LEU A 197 5.41 -1.87 13.05
C LEU A 197 4.73 -2.59 14.21
N VAL A 198 5.44 -2.72 15.33
CA VAL A 198 4.94 -3.38 16.54
C VAL A 198 5.23 -2.54 17.77
N VAL A 199 4.39 -2.68 18.79
CA VAL A 199 4.66 -2.14 20.13
C VAL A 199 5.39 -3.21 20.94
N SER A 200 6.47 -2.79 21.59
CA SER A 200 7.21 -3.59 22.56
C SER A 200 7.37 -2.80 23.85
N SER A 201 7.66 -3.48 24.96
CA SER A 201 8.06 -2.83 26.20
C SER A 201 9.55 -3.04 26.42
N TYR A 202 10.28 -1.96 26.64
CA TYR A 202 11.69 -1.98 26.99
C TYR A 202 11.91 -1.14 28.24
N ASN A 203 12.50 -1.74 29.28
CA ASN A 203 12.70 -1.09 30.59
C ASN A 203 11.43 -0.48 31.21
N GLY A 204 10.27 -1.11 30.98
CA GLY A 204 8.98 -0.66 31.52
C GLY A 204 8.33 0.49 30.74
N GLU A 205 8.87 0.86 29.58
CA GLU A 205 8.29 1.88 28.71
C GLU A 205 7.90 1.28 27.36
N ASP A 206 6.78 1.74 26.81
CA ASP A 206 6.34 1.35 25.48
C ASP A 206 7.25 1.99 24.42
N VAL A 207 7.73 1.16 23.50
CA VAL A 207 8.54 1.55 22.35
C VAL A 207 7.93 0.99 21.09
N LEU A 208 7.98 1.79 20.02
CA LEU A 208 7.59 1.38 18.68
C LEU A 208 8.79 0.79 18.00
N VAL A 209 8.67 -0.44 17.49
CA VAL A 209 9.72 -1.13 16.77
C VAL A 209 9.25 -1.34 15.34
N SER A 210 9.97 -0.75 14.39
CA SER A 210 9.73 -0.95 12.97
C SER A 210 10.86 -1.76 12.34
N PHE A 211 10.51 -2.68 11.45
CA PHE A 211 11.49 -3.53 10.77
C PHE A 211 10.99 -3.94 9.38
N GLY A 212 11.93 -4.34 8.54
CA GLY A 212 11.62 -4.81 7.19
C GLY A 212 11.28 -3.69 6.20
N GLY A 213 10.70 -4.11 5.08
CA GLY A 213 10.19 -3.23 4.04
C GLY A 213 11.18 -2.91 2.93
N TYR A 214 10.68 -2.14 1.96
CA TYR A 214 11.37 -1.78 0.73
C TYR A 214 11.30 -0.26 0.51
N ASN A 215 12.40 0.35 0.12
CA ASN A 215 12.48 1.75 -0.35
C ASN A 215 13.65 1.88 -1.32
N GLY A 216 13.47 1.36 -2.55
CA GLY A 216 14.53 1.20 -3.55
C GLY A 216 15.48 0.02 -3.29
N ARG A 217 15.69 -0.33 -2.01
CA ARG A 217 16.36 -1.55 -1.55
C ARG A 217 15.56 -2.20 -0.42
N TYR A 218 15.63 -3.52 -0.30
CA TYR A 218 15.11 -4.22 0.88
C TYR A 218 15.95 -3.86 2.10
N SER A 219 15.27 -3.56 3.21
CA SER A 219 15.92 -3.28 4.49
C SER A 219 15.58 -4.37 5.50
N ASN A 220 16.59 -4.85 6.21
CA ASN A 220 16.47 -5.67 7.40
C ASN A 220 16.83 -4.89 8.67
N GLU A 221 16.97 -3.57 8.57
CA GLU A 221 17.25 -2.71 9.71
C GLU A 221 16.05 -2.68 10.67
N ILE A 222 16.36 -2.54 11.96
CA ILE A 222 15.37 -2.39 13.03
C ILE A 222 15.50 -0.98 13.57
N HIS A 223 14.40 -0.23 13.53
CA HIS A 223 14.32 1.09 14.13
C HIS A 223 13.44 1.04 15.37
N VAL A 224 13.84 1.76 16.40
CA VAL A 224 13.11 1.85 17.67
C VAL A 224 12.82 3.32 17.94
N LEU A 225 11.54 3.65 18.06
CA LEU A 225 11.08 4.97 18.46
C LEU A 225 10.46 4.86 19.84
N LYS A 226 11.01 5.59 20.80
CA LYS A 226 10.37 5.79 22.10
C LYS A 226 9.43 6.99 22.01
N PRO A 227 8.10 6.82 22.07
CA PRO A 227 7.19 7.95 22.11
C PRO A 227 7.49 8.77 23.37
N SER A 228 7.80 10.06 23.23
CA SER A 228 8.12 10.88 24.40
C SER A 228 6.88 11.03 25.30
N HIS A 229 7.07 10.96 26.63
CA HIS A 229 6.04 11.23 27.66
C HIS A 229 5.43 12.64 27.60
N LYS A 230 5.84 13.49 26.65
CA LYS A 230 5.32 14.85 26.46
C LYS A 230 4.10 14.93 25.54
N SER A 231 3.58 13.82 25.03
CA SER A 231 2.20 13.78 24.55
C SER A 231 1.29 13.63 25.78
N THR A 232 0.88 14.76 26.33
CA THR A 232 0.06 14.88 27.52
C THR A 232 -1.25 14.08 27.39
N LEU A 233 -1.35 12.92 28.05
CA LEU A 233 -2.64 12.26 28.32
C LEU A 233 -2.63 11.68 29.74
N GLN A 234 -2.61 12.56 30.73
CA GLN A 234 -3.18 12.25 32.04
C GLN A 234 -4.66 12.66 32.01
N SER A 235 -5.56 11.68 32.06
CA SER A 235 -6.96 11.92 32.42
C SER A 235 -7.01 12.38 33.88
N LYS A 236 -7.24 13.66 34.13
CA LYS A 236 -7.76 14.11 35.42
C LYS A 236 -9.23 14.44 35.24
N MET A 237 -10.06 13.51 35.72
CA MET A 237 -11.39 13.85 36.21
C MET A 237 -11.23 14.93 37.28
N MET A 238 -11.78 16.12 37.04
CA MET A 238 -12.09 17.08 38.09
C MET A 238 -13.55 17.47 37.93
N ASP A 239 -14.36 16.96 38.86
CA ASP A 239 -15.65 17.52 39.20
C ASP A 239 -15.48 18.93 39.81
N ASN A 240 -16.56 19.70 39.67
CA ASN A 240 -17.02 20.83 40.51
C ASN A 240 -16.71 22.29 40.09
N PRO A 241 -17.61 23.25 40.44
CA PRO A 241 -18.48 23.91 39.45
C PRO A 241 -18.30 25.43 39.32
N VAL A 242 -19.08 26.00 38.39
CA VAL A 242 -19.26 27.40 37.96
C VAL A 242 -19.48 28.39 39.13
N PRO A 243 -19.03 29.66 38.99
CA PRO A 243 -19.98 30.78 38.89
C PRO A 243 -19.64 31.89 37.87
N ASP A 244 -20.68 32.28 37.13
CA ASP A 244 -21.07 33.54 36.47
C ASP A 244 -20.17 34.78 36.48
N SER A 245 -19.99 35.42 35.30
CA SER A 245 -20.60 36.73 34.93
C SER A 245 -19.81 37.57 33.89
N VAL A 246 -20.28 37.52 32.63
CA VAL A 246 -20.63 38.58 31.66
C VAL A 246 -19.80 39.89 31.48
N ALA A 247 -19.62 40.23 30.18
CA ALA A 247 -19.37 41.52 29.50
C ALA A 247 -17.90 41.81 29.08
N GLY A 248 -17.58 42.21 27.83
CA GLY A 248 -18.36 42.58 26.66
C GLY A 248 -17.44 42.88 25.46
N LEU A 249 -18.00 42.81 24.25
CA LEU A 249 -17.37 43.05 22.94
C LEU A 249 -16.83 44.48 22.77
N HIS A 250 -15.85 44.69 21.85
CA HIS A 250 -15.97 45.58 20.67
C HIS A 250 -14.80 45.39 19.65
N ASN A 251 -15.17 45.62 18.38
CA ASN A 251 -14.51 45.37 17.09
C ASN A 251 -13.31 46.32 16.77
N ALA A 252 -12.25 45.81 16.13
CA ALA A 252 -11.86 45.93 14.70
C ALA A 252 -11.35 47.31 14.21
N GLU A 253 -10.10 47.38 13.70
CA GLU A 253 -9.76 47.68 12.30
C GLU A 253 -8.23 47.79 12.04
N ASN A 254 -7.85 47.48 10.80
CA ASN A 254 -6.53 47.22 10.21
C ASN A 254 -5.61 48.45 10.09
N VAL A 255 -4.27 48.24 10.09
CA VAL A 255 -3.33 48.86 9.13
C VAL A 255 -2.09 47.94 8.94
N ALA A 256 -1.74 47.70 7.68
CA ALA A 256 -0.57 46.96 7.19
C ALA A 256 0.78 47.68 7.41
N ARG A 257 1.88 46.91 7.44
CA ARG A 257 3.16 47.26 6.80
C ARG A 257 4.18 46.11 6.86
N ASP A 258 4.70 45.79 5.69
CA ASP A 258 5.97 45.09 5.45
C ASP A 258 7.12 45.75 6.21
N MET A 259 8.10 44.94 6.66
CA MET A 259 9.51 45.31 6.60
C MET A 259 10.41 44.08 6.82
N GLU A 260 11.16 43.75 5.77
CA GLU A 260 12.42 43.00 5.83
C GLU A 260 13.42 43.71 6.75
N SER A 261 14.35 42.97 7.36
CA SER A 261 15.57 43.57 7.90
C SER A 261 16.79 42.74 7.52
N GLU A 262 17.61 43.36 6.69
CA GLU A 262 18.90 42.92 6.17
C GLU A 262 20.00 42.91 7.24
N PHE A 263 21.07 42.21 6.87
CA PHE A 263 22.44 42.28 7.38
C PHE A 263 22.94 43.71 7.63
N GLU A 264 23.74 43.90 8.69
CA GLU A 264 24.78 44.93 8.67
C GLU A 264 26.02 44.55 9.52
N VAL A 265 27.16 45.04 9.03
CA VAL A 265 28.54 44.66 9.35
C VAL A 265 29.20 45.71 10.25
N GLY A 266 30.02 45.25 11.20
CA GLY A 266 31.27 45.90 11.60
C GLY A 266 31.24 46.97 12.71
N GLN A 267 32.07 46.78 13.73
CA GLN A 267 33.18 47.69 14.07
C GLN A 267 34.00 47.20 15.28
N GLU A 268 35.32 47.15 15.08
CA GLU A 268 36.37 46.99 16.09
C GLU A 268 36.57 48.25 16.95
N GLY A 269 37.13 48.04 18.13
CA GLY A 269 38.22 48.89 18.66
C GLY A 269 37.83 49.99 19.65
N LYS A 270 38.03 49.73 20.95
CA LYS A 270 38.55 50.76 21.87
C LYS A 270 39.25 50.16 23.09
N ILE A 271 40.55 50.43 23.12
CA ILE A 271 41.52 50.21 24.20
C ILE A 271 41.04 50.90 25.48
N ARG A 272 41.08 50.20 26.62
CA ARG A 272 41.04 50.82 27.95
C ARG A 272 42.39 50.62 28.62
N GLU A 273 43.04 51.76 28.79
CA GLU A 273 44.24 52.01 29.59
C GLU A 273 44.02 51.58 31.05
N ILE A 274 44.92 50.75 31.59
CA ILE A 274 44.98 50.48 33.03
C ILE A 274 46.35 50.93 33.53
N VAL A 275 46.27 51.84 34.50
CA VAL A 275 47.33 52.55 35.21
C VAL A 275 48.30 51.57 35.89
N MET A 276 49.59 51.89 35.81
CA MET A 276 50.66 51.23 36.56
C MET A 276 50.56 51.58 38.04
N ASP A 277 50.47 50.58 38.90
CA ASP A 277 51.01 50.66 40.26
C ASP A 277 51.99 49.51 40.47
N ASN A 278 53.20 49.90 40.87
CA ASN A 278 54.39 49.08 40.99
C ASN A 278 54.42 48.46 42.40
N VAL A 279 54.17 47.16 42.53
CA VAL A 279 54.46 46.39 43.77
C VAL A 279 54.97 44.99 43.42
N ASP A 280 56.24 44.76 43.74
CA ASP A 280 56.97 43.50 43.95
C ASP A 280 56.82 42.37 42.91
N SER A 281 57.64 42.50 41.88
CA SER A 281 58.02 41.51 40.89
C SER A 281 58.96 40.45 41.48
N GLU A 282 58.47 39.23 41.70
CA GLU A 282 59.29 37.99 41.50
C GLU A 282 58.52 36.66 41.64
N SER A 283 57.28 36.63 42.19
CA SER A 283 56.52 35.36 42.35
C SER A 283 55.35 35.13 41.37
N MET A 284 55.01 36.11 40.54
CA MET A 284 53.85 36.04 39.61
C MET A 284 54.23 35.72 38.15
N ASN A 285 55.48 35.93 37.74
CA ASN A 285 55.91 35.71 36.35
C ASN A 285 56.07 34.21 36.02
N THR A 286 56.51 33.41 37.00
CA THR A 286 56.69 31.96 36.84
C THR A 286 55.36 31.21 36.73
N LYS A 287 54.31 31.62 37.45
CA LYS A 287 52.97 31.02 37.35
C LYS A 287 52.28 31.29 36.00
N SER A 288 52.50 32.47 35.42
CA SER A 288 51.97 32.85 34.10
C SER A 288 52.65 32.05 32.98
N GLU A 289 53.97 31.92 33.01
CA GLU A 289 54.72 31.09 32.05
C GLU A 289 54.38 29.60 32.14
N GLU A 290 54.22 29.07 33.36
CA GLU A 290 53.82 27.68 33.59
C GLU A 290 52.41 27.39 33.03
N SER A 291 51.49 28.36 33.19
CA SER A 291 50.11 28.26 32.68
C SER A 291 50.07 28.32 31.16
N ASN A 292 50.87 29.20 30.54
CA ASN A 292 51.01 29.28 29.09
C ASN A 292 51.65 28.01 28.50
N LYS A 293 52.65 27.44 29.16
CA LYS A 293 53.25 26.15 28.76
C LYS A 293 52.24 25.01 28.80
N ARG A 294 51.38 24.95 29.82
CA ARG A 294 50.31 23.95 29.91
C ARG A 294 49.26 24.12 28.81
N LEU A 295 48.88 25.36 28.51
CA LEU A 295 47.92 25.65 27.43
C LEU A 295 48.47 25.23 26.07
N ILE A 296 49.74 25.54 25.79
CA ILE A 296 50.43 25.15 24.54
C ILE A 296 50.52 23.61 24.45
N ALA A 297 50.79 22.92 25.55
CA ALA A 297 50.82 21.45 25.57
C ALA A 297 49.44 20.85 25.28
N SER A 298 48.37 21.41 25.86
CA SER A 298 46.99 20.99 25.61
C SER A 298 46.59 21.19 24.15
N LEU A 299 46.91 22.35 23.57
CA LEU A 299 46.60 22.66 22.17
C LEU A 299 47.39 21.78 21.20
N ARG A 300 48.62 21.38 21.54
CA ARG A 300 49.38 20.42 20.73
C ARG A 300 48.76 19.02 20.77
N ALA A 301 48.31 18.56 21.92
CA ALA A 301 47.64 17.27 22.04
C ALA A 301 46.32 17.25 21.24
N GLU A 302 45.51 18.31 21.34
CA GLU A 302 44.28 18.45 20.57
C GLU A 302 44.55 18.52 19.06
N LYS A 303 45.63 19.21 18.66
CA LYS A 303 46.08 19.23 17.26
C LYS A 303 46.44 17.83 16.75
N GLU A 304 47.22 17.06 17.51
CA GLU A 304 47.60 15.69 17.14
C GLU A 304 46.37 14.76 17.03
N GLU A 305 45.39 14.92 17.92
CA GLU A 305 44.12 14.18 17.88
C GLU A 305 43.26 14.54 16.66
N LEU A 306 43.21 15.83 16.29
CA LEU A 306 42.51 16.30 15.10
C LEU A 306 43.20 15.83 13.81
N GLU A 307 44.53 15.83 13.76
CA GLU A 307 45.29 15.32 12.61
C GLU A 307 45.06 13.82 12.42
N ALA A 308 45.07 13.03 13.50
CA ALA A 308 44.76 11.59 13.45
C ALA A 308 43.31 11.32 13.01
N SER A 309 42.36 12.16 13.46
CA SER A 309 40.95 12.06 13.05
C SER A 309 40.76 12.40 11.57
N LEU A 310 41.49 13.40 11.07
CA LEU A 310 41.48 13.78 9.66
C LEU A 310 42.01 12.67 8.76
N GLU A 311 43.12 12.02 9.14
CA GLU A 311 43.68 10.89 8.38
C GLU A 311 42.70 9.70 8.31
N LYS A 312 42.00 9.41 9.43
CA LYS A 312 40.98 8.36 9.47
C LYS A 312 39.81 8.66 8.53
N GLU A 313 39.30 9.89 8.54
CA GLU A 313 38.22 10.34 7.65
C GLU A 313 38.65 10.32 6.17
N GLN A 314 39.90 10.68 5.87
CA GLN A 314 40.45 10.58 4.52
C GLN A 314 40.51 9.13 4.03
N LEU A 315 40.91 8.19 4.89
CA LEU A 315 40.93 6.76 4.56
C LEU A 315 39.52 6.23 4.30
N GLN A 316 38.55 6.60 5.15
CA GLN A 316 37.14 6.23 4.96
C GLN A 316 36.55 6.82 3.67
N SER A 317 36.88 8.07 3.34
CA SER A 317 36.47 8.69 2.08
C SER A 317 37.02 7.94 0.86
N LEU A 318 38.26 7.46 0.95
CA LEU A 318 38.89 6.71 -0.13
C LEU A 318 38.24 5.32 -0.30
N GLN A 319 37.93 4.64 0.81
CA GLN A 319 37.20 3.37 0.78
C GLN A 319 35.81 3.54 0.17
N LEU A 320 35.05 4.57 0.58
CA LEU A 320 33.72 4.85 0.04
C LEU A 320 33.76 5.17 -1.47
N LYS A 321 34.80 5.87 -1.94
CA LYS A 321 35.00 6.12 -3.38
C LYS A 321 35.23 4.84 -4.17
N GLN A 322 35.96 3.88 -3.59
CA GLN A 322 36.17 2.58 -4.24
C GLN A 322 34.87 1.77 -4.30
N GLU A 323 34.13 1.68 -3.19
CA GLU A 323 32.83 1.00 -3.14
C GLU A 323 31.82 1.63 -4.12
N LEU A 324 31.84 2.96 -4.26
CA LEU A 324 31.02 3.66 -5.24
C LEU A 324 31.37 3.27 -6.68
N ALA A 325 32.66 3.23 -7.02
CA ALA A 325 33.11 2.83 -8.35
C ALA A 325 32.74 1.38 -8.67
N GLU A 326 32.87 0.47 -7.70
CA GLU A 326 32.45 -0.92 -7.84
C GLU A 326 30.93 -1.03 -8.06
N ALA A 327 30.13 -0.31 -7.28
CA ALA A 327 28.68 -0.26 -7.46
C ALA A 327 28.24 0.34 -8.81
N GLU A 328 28.95 1.37 -9.30
CA GLU A 328 28.70 1.94 -10.63
C GLU A 328 28.95 0.90 -11.73
N THR A 329 30.06 0.16 -11.66
CA THR A 329 30.33 -0.90 -12.66
C THR A 329 29.27 -2.00 -12.64
N GLN A 330 28.82 -2.44 -11.46
CA GLN A 330 27.75 -3.43 -11.34
C GLN A 330 26.42 -2.92 -11.91
N ASN A 331 26.07 -1.65 -11.65
CA ASN A 331 24.88 -1.04 -12.23
C ASN A 331 24.94 -0.99 -13.76
N THR A 332 26.11 -0.69 -14.35
CA THR A 332 26.25 -0.72 -15.82
C THR A 332 26.05 -2.13 -16.38
N GLU A 333 26.50 -3.16 -15.69
CA GLU A 333 26.35 -4.54 -16.15
C GLU A 333 24.89 -5.02 -16.04
N LEU A 334 24.23 -4.78 -14.91
CA LEU A 334 22.81 -5.06 -14.73
C LEU A 334 21.93 -4.33 -15.77
N THR A 335 22.31 -3.11 -16.15
CA THR A 335 21.59 -2.35 -17.18
C THR A 335 21.68 -3.04 -18.55
N LYS A 336 22.85 -3.61 -18.89
CA LYS A 336 23.02 -4.39 -20.14
C LYS A 336 22.21 -5.68 -20.10
N GLU A 337 22.23 -6.40 -18.99
CA GLU A 337 21.42 -7.61 -18.81
C GLU A 337 19.92 -7.32 -18.96
N LEU A 338 19.45 -6.24 -18.33
CA LEU A 338 18.06 -5.80 -18.43
C LEU A 338 17.68 -5.47 -19.88
N GLN A 339 18.55 -4.80 -20.62
CA GLN A 339 18.32 -4.50 -22.03
C GLN A 339 18.29 -5.76 -22.90
N SER A 340 19.13 -6.76 -22.60
CA SER A 340 19.10 -8.08 -23.23
C SER A 340 17.79 -8.81 -22.98
N VAL A 341 17.33 -8.87 -21.72
CA VAL A 341 16.05 -9.51 -21.33
C VAL A 341 14.86 -8.81 -21.98
N ARG A 342 14.86 -7.48 -22.07
CA ARG A 342 13.82 -6.73 -22.81
C ARG A 342 13.78 -7.11 -24.29
N GLY A 343 14.93 -7.30 -24.92
CA GLY A 343 15.02 -7.77 -26.32
C GLY A 343 14.47 -9.19 -26.51
N GLN A 344 14.80 -10.11 -25.58
CA GLN A 344 14.25 -11.46 -25.58
C GLN A 344 12.73 -11.45 -25.40
N LEU A 345 12.22 -10.65 -24.46
CA LEU A 345 10.77 -10.51 -24.22
C LEU A 345 10.04 -10.00 -25.46
N ALA A 346 10.59 -8.99 -26.15
CA ALA A 346 9.99 -8.48 -27.39
C ALA A 346 9.95 -9.53 -28.51
N THR A 347 10.99 -10.39 -28.58
CA THR A 347 11.05 -11.49 -29.55
C THR A 347 10.00 -12.56 -29.24
N GLU A 348 9.84 -12.95 -27.98
CA GLU A 348 8.82 -13.91 -27.56
C GLU A 348 7.39 -13.36 -27.69
N GLN A 349 7.18 -12.07 -27.42
CA GLN A 349 5.88 -11.41 -27.67
C GLN A 349 5.49 -11.46 -29.15
N SER A 350 6.44 -11.19 -30.05
CA SER A 350 6.22 -11.31 -31.50
C SER A 350 5.90 -12.75 -31.92
N ARG A 351 6.61 -13.73 -31.33
CA ARG A 351 6.35 -15.16 -31.56
C ARG A 351 4.97 -15.58 -31.06
N CYS A 352 4.57 -15.11 -29.89
CA CYS A 352 3.26 -15.40 -29.29
C CYS A 352 2.13 -14.82 -30.15
N PHE A 353 2.26 -13.56 -30.58
CA PHE A 353 1.32 -12.93 -31.50
C PHE A 353 1.17 -13.72 -32.81
N LYS A 354 2.27 -14.20 -33.38
CA LYS A 354 2.22 -15.03 -34.59
C LYS A 354 1.45 -16.33 -34.38
N LEU A 355 1.67 -17.00 -33.24
CA LEU A 355 0.93 -18.21 -32.88
C LEU A 355 -0.56 -17.93 -32.65
N GLU A 356 -0.93 -16.79 -32.07
CA GLU A 356 -2.33 -16.39 -31.90
C GLU A 356 -3.03 -16.22 -33.26
N VAL A 357 -2.36 -15.61 -34.23
CA VAL A 357 -2.86 -15.49 -35.61
C VAL A 357 -3.05 -16.86 -36.25
N ASP A 358 -2.06 -17.75 -36.13
CA ASP A 358 -2.14 -19.11 -36.68
C ASP A 358 -3.29 -19.91 -36.04
N VAL A 359 -3.50 -19.78 -34.73
CA VAL A 359 -4.62 -20.41 -34.01
C VAL A 359 -5.97 -19.88 -34.50
N ALA A 360 -6.09 -18.57 -34.70
CA ALA A 360 -7.31 -17.97 -35.23
C ALA A 360 -7.63 -18.46 -36.66
N GLU A 361 -6.61 -18.59 -37.52
CA GLU A 361 -6.79 -19.12 -38.88
C GLU A 361 -7.24 -20.59 -38.85
N LEU A 362 -6.66 -21.40 -37.97
CA LEU A 362 -7.07 -22.80 -37.79
C LEU A 362 -8.50 -22.92 -37.26
N GLN A 363 -8.90 -22.06 -36.33
CA GLN A 363 -10.29 -22.02 -35.83
C GLN A 363 -11.28 -21.65 -36.94
N GLN A 364 -10.94 -20.69 -37.80
CA GLN A 364 -11.77 -20.34 -38.94
C GLN A 364 -11.90 -21.52 -39.92
N LYS A 365 -10.80 -22.21 -40.23
CA LYS A 365 -10.83 -23.41 -41.08
C LYS A 365 -11.71 -24.50 -40.48
N LEU A 366 -11.64 -24.72 -39.17
CA LEU A 366 -12.48 -25.69 -38.48
C LEU A 366 -13.97 -25.36 -38.63
N GLN A 367 -14.36 -24.10 -38.43
CA GLN A 367 -15.75 -23.66 -38.63
C GLN A 367 -16.23 -23.89 -40.07
N THR A 368 -15.40 -23.59 -41.07
CA THR A 368 -15.77 -23.84 -42.48
C THR A 368 -15.92 -25.33 -42.80
N MET A 369 -15.11 -26.18 -42.17
CA MET A 369 -15.21 -27.62 -42.35
C MET A 369 -16.52 -28.16 -41.73
N GLU A 370 -16.90 -27.68 -40.55
CA GLU A 370 -18.17 -28.03 -39.91
C GLU A 370 -19.39 -27.61 -40.75
N THR A 371 -19.35 -26.44 -41.40
CA THR A 371 -20.43 -26.01 -42.30
C THR A 371 -20.53 -26.90 -43.54
N LEU A 372 -19.41 -27.24 -44.16
CA LEU A 372 -19.38 -28.14 -45.31
C LEU A 372 -19.88 -29.55 -44.94
N GLN A 373 -19.58 -30.02 -43.74
CA GLN A 373 -20.06 -31.31 -43.25
C GLN A 373 -21.59 -31.32 -43.10
N LYS A 374 -22.18 -30.25 -42.57
CA LYS A 374 -23.65 -30.10 -42.49
C LYS A 374 -24.32 -30.05 -43.87
N GLU A 375 -23.73 -29.34 -44.83
CA GLU A 375 -24.22 -29.30 -46.21
C GLU A 375 -24.15 -30.68 -46.89
N LEU A 376 -23.05 -31.41 -46.69
CA LEU A 376 -22.90 -32.77 -47.20
C LEU A 376 -23.98 -33.71 -46.64
N GLU A 377 -24.26 -33.65 -45.33
CA GLU A 377 -25.33 -34.44 -44.70
C GLU A 377 -26.70 -34.09 -45.28
N LEU A 378 -26.98 -32.80 -45.53
CA LEU A 378 -28.23 -32.37 -46.15
C LEU A 378 -28.37 -32.94 -47.57
N LEU A 379 -27.33 -32.84 -48.39
CA LEU A 379 -27.31 -33.37 -49.75
C LEU A 379 -27.47 -34.89 -49.78
N GLN A 380 -26.85 -35.61 -48.84
CA GLN A 380 -27.03 -37.05 -48.70
C GLN A 380 -28.49 -37.42 -48.38
N ARG A 381 -29.14 -36.68 -47.47
CA ARG A 381 -30.58 -36.89 -47.16
C ARG A 381 -31.47 -36.59 -48.37
N GLN A 382 -31.22 -35.51 -49.09
CA GLN A 382 -31.97 -35.15 -50.30
C GLN A 382 -31.83 -36.22 -51.39
N LYS A 383 -30.60 -36.73 -51.59
CA LYS A 383 -30.32 -37.82 -52.54
C LYS A 383 -31.11 -39.08 -52.16
N ALA A 384 -31.04 -39.51 -50.90
CA ALA A 384 -31.78 -40.68 -50.42
C ALA A 384 -33.30 -40.54 -50.60
N ALA A 385 -33.85 -39.36 -50.31
CA ALA A 385 -35.27 -39.08 -50.51
C ALA A 385 -35.68 -39.12 -52.00
N SER A 386 -34.85 -38.57 -52.89
CA SER A 386 -35.05 -38.60 -54.34
C SER A 386 -35.00 -40.02 -54.90
N GLU A 387 -34.02 -40.83 -54.48
CA GLU A 387 -33.90 -42.24 -54.86
C GLU A 387 -35.12 -43.04 -54.41
N GLN A 388 -35.59 -42.83 -53.17
CA GLN A 388 -36.80 -43.47 -52.65
C GLN A 388 -38.06 -43.04 -53.41
N ALA A 389 -38.19 -41.76 -53.76
CA ALA A 389 -39.31 -41.26 -54.56
C ALA A 389 -39.32 -41.88 -55.97
N ALA A 390 -38.14 -42.03 -56.59
CA ALA A 390 -37.99 -42.68 -57.90
C ALA A 390 -38.36 -44.18 -57.84
N LEU A 391 -38.00 -44.90 -56.77
CA LEU A 391 -38.41 -46.28 -56.52
C LEU A 391 -39.94 -46.40 -56.37
N ASN A 392 -40.54 -45.54 -55.55
CA ASN A 392 -41.99 -45.52 -55.34
C ASN A 392 -42.77 -45.19 -56.64
N ALA A 393 -42.24 -44.29 -57.47
CA ALA A 393 -42.83 -43.95 -58.77
C ALA A 393 -42.78 -45.13 -59.76
N LYS A 394 -41.67 -45.87 -59.81
CA LYS A 394 -41.55 -47.11 -60.61
C LYS A 394 -42.53 -48.19 -60.14
N GLN A 395 -42.75 -48.30 -58.83
CA GLN A 395 -43.70 -49.26 -58.27
C GLN A 395 -45.15 -48.92 -58.63
N LYS A 396 -45.54 -47.64 -58.59
CA LYS A 396 -46.87 -47.17 -59.03
C LYS A 396 -47.15 -47.40 -60.53
N GLN A 397 -46.13 -47.32 -61.39
CA GLN A 397 -46.28 -47.65 -62.82
C GLN A 397 -46.48 -49.16 -63.07
N SER A 398 -46.05 -50.04 -62.16
CA SER A 398 -46.22 -51.49 -62.28
C SER A 398 -47.60 -52.02 -61.85
N THR A 399 -48.40 -51.20 -61.15
CA THR A 399 -49.72 -51.59 -60.60
C THR A 399 -50.92 -50.86 -61.22
N GLY A 400 -50.71 -49.96 -62.19
CA GLY A 400 -51.77 -49.16 -62.83
C GLY A 400 -52.21 -49.71 -64.18
N GLY A 401 -53.02 -50.77 -64.18
CA GLY A 401 -53.72 -51.26 -65.37
C GLY A 401 -55.09 -50.60 -65.57
N VAL A 402 -55.47 -50.48 -66.86
CA VAL A 402 -56.80 -50.24 -67.45
C VAL A 402 -57.20 -48.77 -67.69
N TRP A 403 -57.04 -48.36 -68.94
CA TRP A 403 -57.61 -47.16 -69.56
C TRP A 403 -59.09 -47.37 -69.92
N GLY A 404 -59.97 -46.48 -69.46
CA GLY A 404 -61.35 -46.35 -69.94
C GLY A 404 -61.53 -44.98 -70.59
N TRP A 405 -61.67 -44.94 -71.91
CA TRP A 405 -62.09 -43.75 -72.65
C TRP A 405 -63.58 -43.53 -72.44
N LEU A 406 -64.00 -42.34 -72.02
CA LEU A 406 -65.32 -41.79 -72.38
C LEU A 406 -65.23 -40.27 -72.49
N ALA A 407 -65.73 -39.79 -73.62
CA ALA A 407 -65.60 -38.45 -74.17
C ALA A 407 -66.47 -37.39 -73.46
N GLY A 408 -66.10 -36.12 -73.64
CA GLY A 408 -66.93 -34.96 -73.33
C GLY A 408 -66.15 -33.65 -73.36
N THR A 409 -65.97 -33.07 -74.54
CA THR A 409 -65.53 -31.67 -74.76
C THR A 409 -66.77 -30.73 -74.69
N PRO A 410 -66.64 -29.38 -74.76
CA PRO A 410 -66.16 -28.49 -73.69
C PRO A 410 -67.04 -27.21 -73.58
N SER A 411 -66.47 -26.11 -73.04
CA SER A 411 -66.90 -24.70 -72.98
C SER A 411 -67.48 -24.28 -71.61
N SER A 412 -67.10 -23.16 -71.00
CA SER A 412 -66.23 -22.05 -71.42
C SER A 412 -65.94 -21.15 -70.21
N GLN A 413 -64.71 -20.62 -70.21
CA GLN A 413 -64.34 -19.23 -69.90
C GLN A 413 -64.31 -18.71 -68.46
N ASN A 414 -63.13 -18.14 -68.20
CA ASN A 414 -62.84 -16.88 -67.50
C ASN A 414 -62.75 -16.98 -65.97
N SER A 415 -61.51 -16.97 -65.45
CA SER A 415 -60.74 -15.76 -65.04
C SER A 415 -61.42 -15.07 -63.87
N ASP A 416 -60.78 -14.62 -62.81
CA ASP A 416 -59.42 -14.58 -62.30
C ASP A 416 -59.67 -13.86 -60.97
N ASP A 417 -59.15 -14.32 -59.84
CA ASP A 417 -59.05 -13.44 -58.66
C ASP A 417 -57.89 -13.92 -57.76
N ILE A 418 -56.82 -13.12 -57.85
CA ILE A 418 -55.84 -12.68 -56.84
C ILE A 418 -54.94 -13.75 -56.18
#